data_AF-A0A3D6AJX4-F1
#
_entry.id   AF-A0A3D6AJX4-F1
#
_cell.length_a   1.000
_cell.length_b   1.000
_cell.length_c   1.000
_cell.angle_alpha   90.00
_cell.angle_beta   90.00
_cell.angle_gamma   90.00
#
_symmetry.space_group_name_H-M   'P 1'
#
loop_
_entity.id
_entity.type
_entity.pdbx_description
1 polymer ?
#
loop_
_entity_poly.entity_id
_entity_poly.type
_entity_poly.pdbx_seq_one_letter_code
_entity_poly.pdbx_strand_id
1 'polypeptide(L)'
;MRSAILALLLLLTSFAAPGQSAAAQPPAEDLPLDAYLALLEQIAPAARNGAEAYLAASRQHCGRLLTVQELRQAVADGAGDPVLMAMMRASAQRDAALLQRLTNSVPCAGRR
;
A
#
# COMPACT_ATOMS: atom_id res chain seq x y z
N MET A 1 54.24 -14.99 8.21
CA MET A 1 53.99 -13.59 7.79
C MET A 1 52.47 -13.45 7.57
N ARG A 2 51.52 -13.41 8.51
CA ARG A 2 51.41 -12.86 9.88
C ARG A 2 51.92 -11.43 9.97
N SER A 3 51.14 -10.50 9.40
CA SER A 3 50.99 -9.07 9.74
C SER A 3 50.60 -8.25 8.51
N ALA A 4 49.36 -8.39 8.06
CA ALA A 4 48.69 -7.41 7.19
C ALA A 4 47.17 -7.36 7.49
N ILE A 5 46.80 -7.77 8.70
CA ILE A 5 45.49 -7.53 9.32
C ILE A 5 45.74 -6.30 10.21
N LEU A 6 44.82 -5.33 10.23
CA LEU A 6 44.86 -4.03 10.92
C LEU A 6 45.34 -2.83 10.10
N ALA A 7 44.63 -2.48 9.03
CA ALA A 7 44.59 -1.08 8.57
C ALA A 7 43.33 -0.71 7.77
N LEU A 8 42.23 -1.45 7.91
CA LEU A 8 40.98 -1.14 7.19
C LEU A 8 39.76 -1.26 8.12
N LEU A 9 39.88 -0.68 9.32
CA LEU A 9 38.84 -0.66 10.38
C LEU A 9 38.50 0.77 10.82
N LEU A 10 38.58 1.75 9.91
CA LEU A 10 38.29 3.17 10.19
C LEU A 10 37.49 3.86 9.08
N LEU A 11 36.43 3.21 8.59
CA LEU A 11 35.36 3.89 7.85
C LEU A 11 34.00 3.62 8.52
N LEU A 12 34.00 3.70 9.85
CA LEU A 12 32.80 4.01 10.64
C LEU A 12 32.63 5.52 10.66
N THR A 13 32.19 6.10 9.55
CA THR A 13 31.57 7.43 9.56
C THR A 13 30.13 7.24 9.13
N SER A 14 29.29 7.09 10.16
CA SER A 14 27.84 7.08 10.11
C SER A 14 27.34 8.13 9.13
N PHE A 15 26.88 7.70 7.94
CA PHE A 15 26.14 8.59 7.09
C PHE A 15 24.73 8.68 7.69
N ALA A 16 24.56 9.60 8.63
CA ALA A 16 23.25 10.08 9.01
C ALA A 16 22.68 10.76 7.76
N ALA A 17 21.94 10.00 6.96
CA ALA A 17 21.10 10.58 5.93
C ALA A 17 20.17 11.58 6.63
N PRO A 18 20.09 12.85 6.19
CA PRO A 18 19.04 13.71 6.68
C PRO A 18 17.74 12.97 6.38
N GLY A 19 16.91 12.79 7.40
CA GLY A 19 15.55 12.29 7.25
C GLY A 19 14.95 13.10 6.11
N GLN A 20 14.63 12.43 5.01
CA GLN A 20 13.90 13.05 3.93
C GLN A 20 12.63 13.52 4.62
N SER A 21 12.49 14.84 4.76
CA SER A 21 11.23 15.46 5.09
C SER A 21 10.20 14.71 4.27
N ALA A 22 9.30 13.97 4.95
CA ALA A 22 8.09 13.51 4.31
C ALA A 22 7.52 14.79 3.73
N ALA A 23 7.70 14.98 2.41
CA ALA A 23 7.17 16.13 1.72
C ALA A 23 5.72 16.14 2.16
N ALA A 24 5.33 17.20 2.87
CA ALA A 24 3.98 17.31 3.41
C ALA A 24 3.07 17.04 2.22
N GLN A 25 2.51 15.81 2.19
CA GLN A 25 1.69 15.41 1.08
C GLN A 25 0.56 16.42 1.11
N PRO A 26 0.29 17.13 0.00
CA PRO A 26 -0.76 18.14 -0.04
C PRO A 26 -2.02 17.51 0.57
N PRO A 27 -2.82 18.26 1.35
CA PRO A 27 -3.94 17.72 2.10
C PRO A 27 -4.72 16.79 1.19
N ALA A 28 -4.73 15.53 1.61
CA ALA A 28 -5.13 14.40 0.80
C ALA A 28 -6.60 14.48 0.35
N GLU A 29 -7.36 15.39 0.93
CA GLU A 29 -8.82 15.43 0.91
C GLU A 29 -9.42 15.84 -0.44
N ASP A 30 -8.66 16.50 -1.32
CA ASP A 30 -9.20 17.05 -2.57
C ASP A 30 -9.05 16.15 -3.81
N LEU A 31 -8.38 15.00 -3.70
CA LEU A 31 -8.18 14.14 -4.86
C LEU A 31 -9.42 13.25 -5.08
N PRO A 32 -10.11 13.36 -6.23
CA PRO A 32 -11.26 12.51 -6.49
C PRO A 32 -10.82 11.05 -6.67
N LEU A 33 -11.74 10.12 -6.39
CA LEU A 33 -11.43 8.69 -6.34
C LEU A 33 -10.83 8.17 -7.66
N ASP A 34 -11.39 8.59 -8.79
CA ASP A 34 -10.92 8.23 -10.13
C ASP A 34 -9.48 8.69 -10.38
N ALA A 35 -9.12 9.91 -9.97
CA ALA A 35 -7.76 10.40 -10.08
C ALA A 35 -6.80 9.60 -9.19
N TYR A 36 -7.23 9.21 -7.99
CA TYR A 36 -6.42 8.34 -7.12
C TYR A 36 -6.22 6.94 -7.74
N LEU A 37 -7.27 6.33 -8.30
CA LEU A 37 -7.17 5.06 -9.00
C LEU A 37 -6.26 5.14 -10.25
N ALA A 38 -6.28 6.28 -10.97
CA ALA A 38 -5.38 6.52 -12.09
C ALA A 38 -3.90 6.59 -11.64
N LEU A 39 -3.62 7.15 -10.46
CA LEU A 39 -2.26 7.11 -9.87
C LEU A 39 -1.85 5.67 -9.54
N LEU A 40 -2.76 4.85 -8.99
CA LEU A 40 -2.46 3.44 -8.73
C LEU A 40 -2.19 2.68 -10.03
N GLU A 41 -2.91 2.98 -11.11
CA GLU A 41 -2.66 2.37 -12.43
C GLU A 41 -1.27 2.71 -12.99
N GLN A 42 -0.80 3.94 -12.78
CA GLN A 42 0.56 4.35 -13.16
C GLN A 42 1.64 3.56 -12.42
N ILE A 43 1.37 3.13 -11.18
CA ILE A 43 2.26 2.23 -10.43
C ILE A 43 2.19 0.82 -11.01
N ALA A 44 0.97 0.29 -11.13
CA ALA A 44 0.70 -0.97 -11.80
C ALA A 44 -0.81 -1.11 -12.11
N PRO A 45 -1.21 -1.64 -13.28
CA PRO A 45 -2.61 -1.93 -13.57
C PRO A 45 -3.27 -2.83 -12.51
N ALA A 46 -2.51 -3.76 -11.94
CA ALA A 46 -2.97 -4.63 -10.87
C ALA A 46 -3.29 -3.89 -9.55
N ALA A 47 -2.60 -2.78 -9.27
CA ALA A 47 -2.86 -1.98 -8.08
C ALA A 47 -4.23 -1.28 -8.20
N ARG A 48 -4.53 -0.69 -9.36
CA ARG A 48 -5.87 -0.15 -9.65
C ARG A 48 -6.95 -1.22 -9.57
N ASN A 49 -6.77 -2.35 -10.27
CA ASN A 49 -7.75 -3.44 -10.27
C ASN A 49 -8.01 -4.01 -8.87
N GLY A 50 -6.96 -4.18 -8.07
CA GLY A 50 -7.08 -4.65 -6.69
C GLY A 50 -7.77 -3.65 -5.77
N ALA A 51 -7.49 -2.37 -5.93
CA ALA A 51 -8.18 -1.31 -5.19
C ALA A 51 -9.67 -1.22 -5.56
N GLU A 52 -10.02 -1.31 -6.85
CA GLU A 52 -11.42 -1.36 -7.29
C GLU A 52 -12.14 -2.59 -6.72
N ALA A 53 -11.48 -3.76 -6.69
CA ALA A 53 -12.02 -4.95 -6.06
C ALA A 53 -12.26 -4.77 -4.55
N TYR A 54 -11.32 -4.11 -3.85
CA TYR A 54 -11.43 -3.82 -2.43
C TYR A 54 -12.59 -2.85 -2.10
N LEU A 55 -12.77 -1.81 -2.92
CA LEU A 55 -13.91 -0.88 -2.81
C LEU A 55 -15.25 -1.61 -3.02
N ALA A 56 -15.32 -2.45 -4.05
CA ALA A 56 -16.51 -3.24 -4.34
C ALA A 56 -16.82 -4.22 -3.19
N ALA A 57 -15.80 -4.90 -2.68
CA ALA A 57 -15.92 -5.82 -1.56
C ALA A 57 -16.35 -5.12 -0.26
N SER A 58 -15.82 -3.92 0.03
CA SER A 58 -16.27 -3.13 1.18
C SER A 58 -17.75 -2.76 1.08
N ARG A 59 -18.22 -2.37 -0.12
CA ARG A 59 -19.65 -2.12 -0.34
C ARG A 59 -20.49 -3.38 -0.14
N GLN A 60 -20.03 -4.53 -0.64
CA GLN A 60 -20.76 -5.78 -0.56
C GLN A 60 -20.79 -6.35 0.87
N HIS A 61 -19.66 -6.34 1.57
CA HIS A 61 -19.50 -6.95 2.88
C HIS A 61 -19.94 -6.02 4.03
N CYS A 62 -19.61 -4.74 3.94
CA CYS A 62 -19.83 -3.76 5.01
C CYS A 62 -21.01 -2.81 4.75
N GLY A 63 -21.64 -2.87 3.56
CA GLY A 63 -22.78 -2.02 3.22
C GLY A 63 -22.44 -0.54 3.03
N ARG A 64 -21.16 -0.17 2.99
CA ARG A 64 -20.69 1.23 2.86
C ARG A 64 -19.62 1.34 1.78
N LEU A 65 -19.61 2.47 1.08
CA LEU A 65 -18.51 2.86 0.20
C LEU A 65 -17.38 3.47 1.04
N LEU A 66 -16.16 2.97 0.84
CA LEU A 66 -14.95 3.60 1.37
C LEU A 66 -14.75 4.98 0.72
N THR A 67 -14.30 5.94 1.51
CA THR A 67 -13.86 7.24 0.99
C THR A 67 -12.48 7.10 0.35
N VAL A 68 -12.10 8.07 -0.49
CA VAL A 68 -10.74 8.12 -1.07
C VAL A 68 -9.66 8.23 0.01
N GLN A 69 -9.96 8.90 1.12
CA GLN A 69 -9.05 9.03 2.26
C GLN A 69 -8.85 7.68 2.97
N GLU A 70 -9.93 6.93 3.18
CA GLU A 70 -9.85 5.61 3.79
C GLU A 70 -9.10 4.61 2.90
N LEU A 71 -9.34 4.64 1.59
CA LEU A 71 -8.58 3.82 0.65
C LEU A 71 -7.09 4.20 0.65
N ARG A 72 -6.77 5.50 0.69
CA ARG A 72 -5.38 5.97 0.75
C ARG A 72 -4.69 5.56 2.03
N GLN A 73 -5.39 5.65 3.16
CA GLN A 73 -4.90 5.14 4.43
C GLN A 73 -4.65 3.63 4.32
N ALA A 74 -5.58 2.86 3.75
CA ALA A 74 -5.39 1.43 3.54
C ALA A 74 -4.21 1.10 2.61
N VAL A 75 -3.83 1.97 1.67
CA VAL A 75 -2.62 1.78 0.86
C VAL A 75 -1.36 2.15 1.65
N ALA A 76 -1.41 3.22 2.46
CA ALA A 76 -0.24 3.83 3.10
C ALA A 76 0.09 3.31 4.52
N ASP A 77 -0.82 2.55 5.15
CA ASP A 77 -0.66 2.08 6.54
C ASP A 77 0.44 1.00 6.65
N GLY A 78 1.68 1.39 6.96
CA GLY A 78 2.81 0.48 7.08
C GLY A 78 3.11 -0.25 5.77
N ALA A 79 2.77 -1.54 5.69
CA ALA A 79 2.87 -2.33 4.47
C ALA A 79 1.60 -2.27 3.58
N GLY A 80 0.62 -1.47 3.98
CA GLY A 80 -0.75 -1.45 3.47
C GLY A 80 -1.66 -2.43 4.22
N ASP A 81 -2.97 -2.26 4.04
CA ASP A 81 -4.00 -3.18 4.52
C ASP A 81 -3.75 -4.56 3.89
N PRO A 82 -3.63 -5.63 4.69
CA PRO A 82 -3.21 -6.92 4.20
C PRO A 82 -4.20 -7.53 3.21
N VAL A 83 -5.50 -7.23 3.34
CA VAL A 83 -6.53 -7.73 2.42
C VAL A 83 -6.49 -6.96 1.11
N LEU A 84 -6.32 -5.64 1.15
CA LEU A 84 -6.08 -4.81 -0.04
C LEU A 84 -4.83 -5.28 -0.79
N MET A 85 -3.71 -5.49 -0.09
CA MET A 85 -2.47 -5.98 -0.70
C MET A 85 -2.65 -7.38 -1.30
N ALA A 86 -3.41 -8.26 -0.64
CA ALA A 86 -3.76 -9.57 -1.18
C ALA A 86 -4.63 -9.47 -2.43
N MET A 87 -5.59 -8.53 -2.47
CA MET A 87 -6.42 -8.28 -3.65
C MET A 87 -5.59 -7.73 -4.82
N MET A 88 -4.68 -6.78 -4.60
CA MET A 88 -3.75 -6.31 -5.63
C MET A 88 -2.91 -7.45 -6.22
N ARG A 89 -2.41 -8.34 -5.36
CA ARG A 89 -1.67 -9.53 -5.80
C ARG A 89 -2.56 -10.49 -6.60
N ALA A 90 -3.76 -10.78 -6.12
CA ALA A 90 -4.72 -11.63 -6.82
C ALA A 90 -5.08 -11.05 -8.19
N SER A 91 -5.27 -9.74 -8.30
CA SER A 91 -5.48 -9.03 -9.56
C SER A 91 -4.27 -9.15 -10.50
N ALA A 92 -3.04 -9.06 -9.99
CA ALA A 92 -1.83 -9.26 -10.79
C ALA A 92 -1.76 -10.69 -11.37
N GLN A 93 -2.18 -11.68 -10.58
CA GLN A 93 -2.21 -13.09 -10.98
C GLN A 93 -3.46 -13.48 -11.79
N ARG A 94 -4.42 -12.57 -11.93
CA ARG A 94 -5.75 -12.83 -12.50
C ARG A 94 -6.49 -13.97 -11.78
N ASP A 95 -6.27 -14.10 -10.47
CA ASP A 95 -6.90 -15.12 -9.63
C ASP A 95 -8.27 -14.64 -9.15
N ALA A 96 -9.29 -14.88 -9.98
CA ALA A 96 -10.67 -14.53 -9.65
C ALA A 96 -11.21 -15.30 -8.44
N ALA A 97 -10.75 -16.54 -8.22
CA ALA A 97 -11.21 -17.36 -7.09
C ALA A 97 -10.70 -16.79 -5.77
N LEU A 98 -9.44 -16.35 -5.73
CA LEU A 98 -8.88 -15.68 -4.56
C LEU A 98 -9.54 -14.32 -4.32
N LEU A 99 -9.79 -13.52 -5.36
CA LEU A 99 -10.53 -12.25 -5.21
C LEU A 99 -11.90 -12.47 -4.57
N GLN A 100 -12.66 -13.47 -5.02
CA GLN A 100 -13.97 -13.80 -4.44
C GLN A 100 -13.88 -14.22 -2.97
N ARG A 101 -12.83 -14.96 -2.58
CA ARG A 101 -12.62 -15.35 -1.18
C ARG A 101 -12.29 -14.14 -0.31
N LEU A 102 -11.44 -13.24 -0.81
CA LEU A 102 -10.99 -12.04 -0.10
C LEU A 102 -12.13 -11.04 0.15
N THR A 103 -13.18 -11.05 -0.67
CA THR A 103 -14.37 -10.19 -0.47
C THR A 103 -14.92 -10.27 0.96
N ASN A 104 -14.97 -11.48 1.54
CA ASN A 104 -15.50 -11.70 2.90
C ASN A 104 -14.47 -11.39 4.01
N SER A 105 -13.24 -11.05 3.64
CA SER A 105 -12.17 -10.73 4.58
C SER A 105 -11.95 -9.23 4.72
N VAL A 106 -12.60 -8.39 3.90
CA VAL A 106 -12.44 -6.93 3.95
C VAL A 106 -12.91 -6.38 5.30
N PRO A 107 -12.07 -5.63 6.02
CA PRO A 107 -12.45 -5.07 7.31
C PRO A 107 -13.51 -3.97 7.15
N CYS A 108 -14.49 -3.97 8.05
CA CYS A 108 -15.45 -2.88 8.16
C CYS A 108 -14.90 -1.80 9.10
N ALA A 109 -14.92 -0.55 8.65
CA ALA A 109 -14.46 0.58 9.45
C ALA A 109 -15.17 0.60 10.82
N GLY A 110 -14.40 0.80 11.90
CA GLY A 110 -14.86 0.68 13.29
C GLY A 110 -14.58 -0.67 13.97
N ARG A 111 -14.05 -1.66 13.23
CA ARG A 111 -13.61 -2.96 13.74
C ARG A 111 -12.10 -3.18 13.49
N ARG A 112 -11.27 -2.24 13.94
CA ARG A 112 -9.83 -2.51 14.12
C ARG A 112 -9.59 -3.11 15.50
#